data_AF-A0A1G1HCY8-F1
#
_entry.id   AF-A0A1G1HCY8-F1
#
_cell.length_a   1.000
_cell.length_b   1.000
_cell.length_c   1.000
_cell.angle_alpha   90.00
_cell.angle_beta   90.00
_cell.angle_gamma   90.00
#
_symmetry.space_group_name_H-M   'P 1'
#
loop_
_entity.id
_entity.type
_entity.pdbx_description
1 polymer ?
#
loop_
_entity_poly.entity_id
_entity_poly.type
_entity_poly.pdbx_seq_one_letter_code
_entity_poly.pdbx_strand_id
1 'polypeptide(L)'
;MKILVAYDGTLQSKEALVYGMEKAREKNGELLVLNVFNTNMFIGYDATPNAEAMARAESSRFVEEARSIIREKGKGIKTSLALGEGNPEEEVISYARAERVDVVLCPPKYRSIIRKYKKILSQEARETSESEVFDAARKLKLSVLSVPSGSKAA
;
A
#
# COMPACT_ATOMS: atom_id res chain seq x y z
N MET A 1 5.69 8.53 -12.35
CA MET A 1 5.64 7.30 -11.52
C MET A 1 4.65 7.53 -10.39
N LYS A 2 3.66 6.66 -10.20
CA LYS A 2 2.67 6.70 -9.14
C LYS A 2 2.89 5.50 -8.23
N ILE A 3 3.23 5.73 -6.97
CA ILE A 3 3.50 4.67 -5.99
C ILE A 3 2.33 4.60 -5.01
N LEU A 4 1.86 3.40 -4.69
CA LEU A 4 0.94 3.15 -3.58
C LEU A 4 1.70 2.54 -2.41
N VAL A 5 1.47 3.04 -1.20
CA VAL A 5 1.91 2.40 0.04
C VAL A 5 0.70 1.87 0.79
N ALA A 6 0.64 0.56 1.01
CA ALA A 6 -0.29 -0.05 1.95
C ALA A 6 0.23 0.19 3.38
N TYR A 7 -0.44 1.05 4.12
CA TYR A 7 0.02 1.52 5.43
C TYR A 7 -0.81 0.91 6.55
N ASP A 8 -0.15 0.20 7.47
CA ASP A 8 -0.80 -0.52 8.57
C ASP A 8 -0.22 -0.17 9.96
N GLY A 9 0.58 0.89 10.05
CA GLY A 9 1.21 1.34 11.30
C GLY A 9 2.43 0.54 11.75
N THR A 10 2.78 -0.54 11.05
CA THR A 10 4.00 -1.30 11.38
C THR A 10 5.26 -0.51 11.06
N LEU A 11 6.39 -0.89 11.67
CA LEU A 11 7.68 -0.27 11.34
C LEU A 11 7.98 -0.37 9.83
N GLN A 12 7.65 -1.51 9.23
CA GLN A 12 7.86 -1.73 7.80
C GLN A 12 6.95 -0.83 6.94
N SER A 13 5.70 -0.58 7.33
CA SER A 13 4.88 0.38 6.57
C SER A 13 5.38 1.82 6.67
N LYS A 14 6.01 2.19 7.81
CA LYS A 14 6.64 3.51 7.98
C LYS A 14 7.87 3.65 7.10
N GLU A 15 8.71 2.62 7.06
CA GLU A 15 9.86 2.56 6.14
C GLU A 15 9.41 2.62 4.68
N ALA A 16 8.35 1.88 4.31
CA ALA A 16 7.76 1.91 2.99
C ALA A 16 7.21 3.29 2.61
N LEU A 17 6.58 3.99 3.56
CA LEU A 17 6.06 5.35 3.37
C LEU A 17 7.20 6.33 3.07
N VAL A 18 8.25 6.33 3.88
CA VAL A 18 9.42 7.21 3.68
C VAL A 18 10.12 6.91 2.36
N TYR A 19 10.40 5.63 2.11
CA TYR A 19 11.04 5.18 0.88
C TYR A 19 10.19 5.51 -0.37
N GLY A 20 8.88 5.31 -0.29
CA GLY A 20 7.95 5.67 -1.36
C GLY A 20 7.98 7.15 -1.68
N MET A 21 8.04 8.02 -0.66
CA MET A 21 8.17 9.48 -0.87
C MET A 21 9.48 9.83 -1.58
N GLU A 22 10.59 9.21 -1.20
CA GLU A 22 11.89 9.41 -1.84
C GLU A 22 11.87 9.00 -3.31
N LYS A 23 11.38 7.80 -3.61
CA LYS A 23 11.34 7.28 -4.99
C LYS A 23 10.37 8.01 -5.90
N ALA A 24 9.20 8.37 -5.39
CA ALA A 24 8.29 9.17 -6.18
C ALA A 24 8.88 10.58 -6.41
N ARG A 25 9.61 11.17 -5.45
CA ARG A 25 10.30 12.46 -5.64
C ARG A 25 11.40 12.37 -6.70
N GLU A 26 12.26 11.36 -6.65
CA GLU A 26 13.33 11.14 -7.64
C GLU A 26 12.81 11.03 -9.08
N LYS A 27 11.56 10.59 -9.25
CA LYS A 27 10.92 10.35 -10.55
C LYS A 27 9.84 11.39 -10.89
N ASN A 28 9.79 12.55 -10.22
CA ASN A 28 8.75 13.58 -10.34
C ASN A 28 7.32 13.00 -10.35
N GLY A 29 7.09 12.09 -9.42
CA GLY A 29 5.91 11.26 -9.30
C GLY A 29 4.94 11.70 -8.21
N GLU A 30 3.99 10.80 -7.93
CA GLU A 30 2.97 10.93 -6.89
C GLU A 30 3.01 9.72 -5.96
N LEU A 31 2.78 9.96 -4.68
CA LEU A 31 2.63 8.90 -3.69
C LEU A 31 1.19 8.87 -3.16
N LEU A 32 0.55 7.72 -3.29
CA LEU A 32 -0.70 7.40 -2.64
C LEU A 32 -0.41 6.55 -1.40
N VAL A 33 -1.16 6.80 -0.33
CA VAL A 33 -1.09 6.03 0.91
C VAL A 33 -2.50 5.53 1.21
N LEU A 34 -2.63 4.22 1.48
CA LEU A 34 -3.90 3.60 1.82
C LEU A 34 -3.79 2.90 3.16
N ASN A 35 -4.64 3.28 4.11
CA ASN A 35 -4.91 2.49 5.30
C ASN A 35 -6.23 1.73 5.12
N VAL A 36 -6.23 0.42 5.41
CA VAL A 36 -7.45 -0.40 5.33
C VAL A 36 -7.77 -0.95 6.71
N PHE A 37 -8.96 -0.63 7.21
CA PHE A 37 -9.50 -1.27 8.40
C PHE A 37 -10.02 -2.67 8.05
N ASN A 38 -9.43 -3.69 8.67
CA ASN A 38 -9.75 -5.09 8.38
C ASN A 38 -11.02 -5.54 9.07
N THR A 39 -12.18 -5.31 8.45
CA THR A 39 -13.48 -5.70 9.00
C THR A 39 -13.65 -7.22 9.09
N ASN A 40 -12.95 -7.99 8.24
CA ASN A 40 -13.01 -9.45 8.23
C ASN A 40 -12.48 -10.08 9.53
N MET A 41 -11.65 -9.37 10.31
CA MET A 41 -11.21 -9.85 11.63
C MET A 41 -12.34 -9.92 12.67
N PHE A 42 -13.47 -9.24 12.40
CA PHE A 42 -14.61 -9.14 13.30
C PHE A 42 -15.83 -9.95 12.81
N ILE A 43 -15.68 -10.68 11.69
CA ILE A 43 -16.74 -11.57 11.19
C ILE A 43 -16.63 -12.91 11.94
N GLY A 44 -17.37 -13.05 13.05
CA GLY A 44 -17.45 -14.27 13.86
C GLY A 44 -18.17 -14.06 15.20
N TYR A 45 -18.62 -15.15 15.84
CA TYR A 45 -19.41 -15.12 17.07
C TYR A 45 -18.68 -14.54 18.31
N ASP A 46 -17.34 -14.38 18.27
CA ASP A 46 -16.50 -13.94 19.40
C ASP A 46 -16.00 -12.48 19.31
N ALA A 47 -16.40 -11.73 18.28
CA ALA A 47 -16.01 -10.32 18.15
C ALA A 47 -16.85 -9.44 19.10
N THR A 48 -16.30 -9.11 20.27
CA THR A 48 -16.97 -8.17 21.17
C THR A 48 -16.94 -6.74 20.60
N PRO A 49 -18.00 -5.92 20.77
CA PRO A 49 -18.00 -4.52 20.32
C PRO A 49 -16.81 -3.70 20.83
N ASN A 50 -16.28 -4.05 22.01
CA ASN A 50 -15.12 -3.39 22.60
C ASN A 50 -13.83 -3.68 21.82
N ALA A 51 -13.67 -4.90 21.30
CA ALA A 51 -12.49 -5.27 20.49
C ALA A 51 -12.45 -4.50 19.16
N GLU A 52 -13.61 -4.35 18.49
CA GLU A 52 -13.69 -3.56 17.25
C GLU A 52 -13.40 -2.08 17.53
N ALA A 53 -13.98 -1.50 18.57
CA ALA A 53 -13.75 -0.11 18.95
C ALA A 53 -12.26 0.17 19.24
N MET A 54 -11.59 -0.74 19.96
CA MET A 54 -10.15 -0.66 20.21
C MET A 54 -9.33 -0.72 18.92
N ALA A 55 -9.67 -1.63 18.01
CA ALA A 55 -8.98 -1.76 16.72
C ALA A 55 -9.19 -0.54 15.82
N ARG A 56 -10.39 0.06 15.81
CA ARG A 56 -10.67 1.31 15.08
C ARG A 56 -9.87 2.48 15.66
N ALA A 57 -9.76 2.57 16.99
CA ALA A 57 -8.93 3.57 17.63
C ALA A 57 -7.44 3.40 17.29
N GLU A 58 -6.94 2.16 17.23
CA GLU A 58 -5.57 1.86 16.80
C GLU A 58 -5.33 2.23 15.33
N SER A 59 -6.22 1.83 14.42
CA SER A 59 -6.17 2.22 13.00
C SER A 59 -6.17 3.75 12.84
N SER A 60 -6.98 4.47 13.62
CA SER A 60 -7.01 5.93 13.60
C SER A 60 -5.66 6.54 14.04
N ARG A 61 -4.99 5.96 15.04
CA ARG A 61 -3.64 6.38 15.45
C ARG A 61 -2.62 6.17 14.33
N PHE A 62 -2.71 5.06 13.60
CA PHE A 62 -1.85 4.81 12.44
C PHE A 62 -2.07 5.84 11.33
N VAL A 63 -3.31 6.24 11.07
CA VAL A 63 -3.62 7.29 10.09
C VAL A 63 -2.97 8.62 10.48
N GLU A 64 -3.11 9.03 11.74
CA GLU A 64 -2.50 10.28 12.22
C GLU A 64 -0.97 10.23 12.19
N GLU A 65 -0.38 9.07 12.50
CA GLU A 65 1.06 8.87 12.36
C GLU A 65 1.52 9.00 10.90
N ALA A 66 0.81 8.38 9.95
CA ALA A 66 1.09 8.54 8.52
C ALA A 66 1.00 10.01 8.10
N ARG A 67 -0.01 10.75 8.56
CA ARG A 67 -0.13 12.19 8.30
C ARG A 67 1.06 12.98 8.83
N SER A 68 1.55 12.68 10.03
CA SER A 68 2.74 13.34 10.59
C SER A 68 3.97 13.08 9.73
N ILE A 69 4.21 11.81 9.39
CA ILE A 69 5.34 11.40 8.55
C ILE A 69 5.30 12.10 7.18
N ILE A 70 4.12 12.15 6.54
CA ILE A 70 3.92 12.84 5.25
C ILE A 70 4.19 14.34 5.39
N ARG A 71 3.70 14.98 6.46
CA ARG A 71 3.90 16.41 6.69
C ARG A 71 5.37 16.76 6.88
N GLU A 72 6.10 15.93 7.62
CA GLU A 72 7.52 16.14 7.95
C GLU A 72 8.45 15.83 6.77
N LYS A 73 8.19 14.74 6.04
CA LYS A 73 9.13 14.19 5.05
C LYS A 73 8.63 14.27 3.60
N GLY A 74 7.37 14.62 3.38
CA GLY A 74 6.71 14.70 2.08
C GLY A 74 6.83 16.04 1.37
N LYS A 75 7.75 16.92 1.79
CA LYS A 75 7.98 18.20 1.08
C LYS A 75 8.41 17.93 -0.37
N GLY A 76 7.82 18.68 -1.30
CA GLY A 76 8.15 18.62 -2.73
C GLY A 76 7.61 17.39 -3.47
N ILE A 77 6.64 16.68 -2.92
CA ILE A 77 5.97 15.55 -3.58
C ILE A 77 4.45 15.66 -3.39
N LYS A 78 3.69 15.31 -4.44
CA LYS A 78 2.23 15.14 -4.35
C LYS A 78 1.92 13.87 -3.56
N THR A 79 1.21 14.03 -2.44
CA THR A 79 0.83 12.93 -1.57
C THR A 79 -0.67 12.95 -1.31
N SER A 80 -1.31 11.78 -1.27
CA SER A 80 -2.70 11.65 -0.82
C SER A 80 -2.84 10.44 0.10
N LEU A 81 -3.63 10.60 1.17
CA LEU A 81 -3.97 9.52 2.09
C LEU A 81 -5.45 9.18 1.94
N ALA A 82 -5.73 7.91 1.63
CA ALA A 82 -7.06 7.35 1.55
C ALA A 82 -7.29 6.34 2.68
N LEU A 83 -8.55 6.17 3.04
CA LEU A 83 -9.02 5.18 4.01
C LEU A 83 -9.94 4.20 3.28
N GLY A 84 -9.79 2.92 3.57
CA GLY A 84 -10.68 1.85 3.12
C GLY A 84 -11.13 0.96 4.28
N GLU A 85 -12.19 0.20 4.06
CA GLU A 85 -12.67 -0.82 4.99
C GLU A 85 -12.97 -2.09 4.21
N GLY A 86 -12.67 -3.27 4.77
CA GLY A 86 -12.90 -4.54 4.11
C GLY A 86 -11.76 -5.52 4.30
N ASN A 87 -11.54 -6.36 3.28
CA ASN A 87 -10.36 -7.21 3.21
C ASN A 87 -9.16 -6.38 2.75
N PRO A 88 -8.07 -6.22 3.54
CA PRO A 88 -6.90 -5.45 3.14
C PRO A 88 -6.25 -5.91 1.83
N GLU A 89 -6.35 -7.20 1.51
CA GLU A 89 -5.84 -7.75 0.26
C GLU A 89 -6.59 -7.21 -0.95
N GLU A 90 -7.91 -7.22 -0.88
CA GLU A 90 -8.80 -6.85 -1.98
C GLU A 90 -8.85 -5.34 -2.14
N GLU A 91 -8.94 -4.60 -1.04
CA GLU A 91 -8.98 -3.14 -1.02
C GLU A 91 -7.70 -2.53 -1.60
N VAL A 92 -6.51 -3.02 -1.20
CA VAL A 92 -5.24 -2.53 -1.75
C VAL A 92 -5.14 -2.77 -3.24
N ILE A 93 -5.54 -3.97 -3.71
CA ILE A 93 -5.53 -4.32 -5.12
C ILE A 93 -6.52 -3.46 -5.92
N SER A 94 -7.74 -3.33 -5.42
CA SER A 94 -8.81 -2.56 -6.06
C SER A 94 -8.39 -1.09 -6.20
N TYR A 95 -7.91 -0.50 -5.12
CA TYR A 95 -7.42 0.88 -5.10
C TYR A 95 -6.23 1.08 -6.03
N ALA A 96 -5.25 0.17 -6.03
CA ALA A 96 -4.10 0.22 -6.93
C ALA A 96 -4.52 0.22 -8.41
N ARG A 97 -5.50 -0.63 -8.79
CA ARG A 97 -6.03 -0.70 -10.15
C ARG A 97 -6.82 0.56 -10.52
N ALA A 98 -7.71 1.01 -9.66
CA ALA A 98 -8.52 2.21 -9.87
C ALA A 98 -7.65 3.44 -10.10
N GLU A 99 -6.59 3.57 -9.30
CA GLU A 99 -5.65 4.69 -9.35
C GLU A 99 -4.57 4.56 -10.42
N ARG A 100 -4.47 3.39 -11.08
CA ARG A 100 -3.42 3.09 -12.07
C ARG A 100 -2.02 3.39 -11.51
N VAL A 101 -1.75 2.89 -10.31
CA VAL A 101 -0.41 3.02 -9.72
C VAL A 101 0.57 2.18 -10.55
N ASP A 102 1.85 2.55 -10.55
CA ASP A 102 2.91 1.78 -11.22
C ASP A 102 3.52 0.74 -10.25
N VAL A 103 3.62 1.10 -8.96
CA VAL A 103 4.26 0.29 -7.93
C VAL A 103 3.42 0.28 -6.65
N VAL A 104 3.27 -0.89 -6.02
CA VAL A 104 2.75 -1.02 -4.66
C VAL A 104 3.86 -1.46 -3.72
N LEU A 105 4.07 -0.69 -2.66
CA LEU A 105 4.93 -1.00 -1.53
C LEU A 105 4.06 -1.45 -0.37
N CYS A 106 4.34 -2.63 0.19
CA CYS A 106 3.56 -3.16 1.29
C CYS A 106 4.43 -3.87 2.34
N PRO A 107 3.97 -3.95 3.59
CA PRO A 107 4.61 -4.71 4.65
C PRO A 107 4.71 -6.21 4.32
N PRO A 108 5.63 -6.98 4.94
CA PRO A 108 5.79 -8.41 4.69
C PRO A 108 4.53 -9.26 4.85
N LYS A 109 3.59 -8.85 5.72
CA LYS A 109 2.33 -9.56 5.93
C LYS A 109 1.44 -9.57 4.68
N TYR A 110 1.70 -8.67 3.73
CA TYR A 110 1.05 -8.59 2.43
C TYR A 110 1.70 -9.54 1.38
N ARG A 111 2.60 -10.45 1.76
CA ARG A 111 3.26 -11.39 0.82
C ARG A 111 2.27 -12.29 0.06
N SER A 112 1.16 -12.67 0.68
CA SER A 112 0.05 -13.39 0.03
C SER A 112 -0.55 -12.60 -1.13
N ILE A 113 -0.75 -11.29 -0.92
CA ILE A 113 -1.26 -10.33 -1.92
C ILE A 113 -0.30 -10.26 -3.10
N ILE A 114 1.00 -10.12 -2.83
CA ILE A 114 2.01 -10.12 -3.89
C ILE A 114 1.96 -11.41 -4.70
N ARG A 115 1.83 -12.57 -4.06
CA ARG A 115 1.74 -13.85 -4.79
C ARG A 115 0.46 -13.94 -5.63
N LYS A 116 -0.70 -13.59 -5.07
CA LYS A 116 -1.98 -13.61 -5.79
C LYS A 116 -1.95 -12.65 -6.98
N TYR A 117 -1.47 -11.44 -6.76
CA TYR A 117 -1.44 -10.44 -7.82
C TYR A 117 -0.38 -10.76 -8.87
N LYS A 118 0.82 -11.25 -8.51
CA LYS A 118 1.79 -11.77 -9.49
C LYS A 118 1.20 -12.88 -10.35
N LYS A 119 0.35 -13.75 -9.80
CA LYS A 119 -0.35 -14.78 -10.57
C LYS A 119 -1.32 -14.16 -11.59
N ILE A 120 -2.09 -13.15 -11.19
CA ILE A 120 -2.99 -12.41 -12.07
C ILE A 120 -2.18 -11.66 -13.16
N LEU A 121 -1.11 -10.97 -12.79
CA LEU A 121 -0.25 -10.25 -13.73
C LEU A 121 0.54 -11.16 -14.67
N SER A 122 0.97 -12.34 -14.19
CA SER A 122 1.62 -13.33 -15.05
C SER A 122 0.66 -13.88 -16.12
N GLN A 123 -0.66 -13.80 -15.90
CA GLN A 123 -1.67 -14.09 -16.90
C GLN A 123 -1.92 -12.92 -17.86
N GLU A 124 -1.50 -11.69 -17.50
CA GLU A 124 -1.68 -10.44 -18.25
C GLU A 124 -0.36 -9.90 -18.88
N ALA A 125 0.73 -10.68 -18.84
CA ALA A 125 2.12 -10.19 -18.83
C ALA A 125 2.56 -9.15 -19.89
N ARG A 126 3.38 -8.18 -19.43
CA ARG A 126 4.58 -7.69 -20.13
C ARG A 126 5.63 -7.17 -19.12
N GLU A 127 6.88 -7.51 -19.38
CA GLU A 127 8.08 -7.11 -18.61
C GLU A 127 8.21 -5.58 -18.57
N THR A 128 8.42 -5.01 -17.38
CA THR A 128 8.80 -3.60 -17.23
C THR A 128 10.00 -3.47 -16.29
N SER A 129 10.86 -2.50 -16.59
CA SER A 129 12.14 -2.22 -15.92
C SER A 129 11.95 -1.87 -14.44
N GLU A 130 12.26 -2.81 -13.55
CA GLU A 130 11.83 -2.82 -12.15
C GLU A 130 12.98 -3.06 -11.13
N SER A 131 14.24 -3.16 -11.55
CA SER A 131 15.29 -3.70 -10.66
C SER A 131 15.61 -2.83 -9.44
N GLU A 132 15.78 -1.51 -9.59
CA GLU A 132 16.26 -0.66 -8.48
C GLU A 132 15.27 -0.53 -7.31
N VAL A 133 13.97 -0.38 -7.61
CA VAL A 133 12.93 -0.25 -6.57
C VAL A 133 12.74 -1.58 -5.85
N PHE A 134 12.82 -2.69 -6.58
CA PHE A 134 12.70 -4.04 -6.02
C PHE A 134 13.92 -4.43 -5.18
N ASP A 135 15.14 -4.09 -5.60
CA ASP A 135 16.37 -4.43 -4.87
C ASP A 135 16.49 -3.65 -3.56
N ALA A 136 16.13 -2.37 -3.56
CA ALA A 136 16.12 -1.56 -2.34
C ALA A 136 15.00 -2.01 -1.38
N ALA A 137 13.81 -2.33 -1.90
CA ALA A 137 12.75 -2.87 -1.06
C ALA A 137 13.09 -4.24 -0.46
N ARG A 138 13.81 -5.10 -1.18
CA ARG A 138 14.34 -6.35 -0.63
C ARG A 138 15.28 -6.11 0.56
N LYS A 139 16.14 -5.09 0.50
CA LYS A 139 17.02 -4.70 1.63
C LYS A 139 16.23 -4.24 2.86
N LEU A 140 15.10 -3.57 2.63
CA LEU A 140 14.15 -3.15 3.69
C LEU A 140 13.15 -4.25 4.10
N LYS A 141 13.31 -5.49 3.60
CA LYS A 141 12.38 -6.61 3.78
C LYS A 141 10.94 -6.31 3.33
N LEU A 142 10.75 -5.29 2.49
CA LEU A 142 9.46 -4.90 1.95
C LEU A 142 8.99 -5.82 0.83
N SER A 143 7.70 -5.80 0.64
CA SER A 143 6.97 -6.53 -0.39
C SER A 143 6.66 -5.52 -1.51
N VAL A 144 7.16 -5.78 -2.74
CA VAL A 144 6.95 -4.92 -3.92
C VAL A 144 6.18 -5.62 -5.03
N LEU A 145 5.26 -4.86 -5.60
CA LEU A 145 4.43 -5.24 -6.73
C LEU A 145 4.54 -4.16 -7.81
N SER A 146 4.72 -4.56 -9.06
CA SER A 146 4.47 -3.68 -10.20
C SER A 146 3.04 -3.86 -10.67
N VAL A 147 2.40 -2.81 -11.16
CA VAL A 147 1.03 -2.85 -11.69
C VAL A 147 1.11 -2.45 -13.16
N PRO A 148 0.74 -3.32 -14.12
CA PRO A 148 0.79 -2.98 -15.52
C PRO A 148 -0.18 -1.83 -15.80
N SER A 149 0.24 -0.92 -16.67
CA SER A 149 -0.63 0.09 -17.26
C SER A 149 -1.65 -0.60 -18.16
N GLY A 150 -2.80 -0.95 -17.59
CA GLY A 150 -3.91 -1.53 -18.33
C GLY A 150 -4.42 -0.59 -19.42
N SER A 151 -4.25 -1.03 -20.67
CA SER A 151 -4.93 -0.52 -21.87
C SER A 151 -6.43 -0.41 -21.61
N LYS A 152 -7.06 0.62 -22.18
CA LYS A 152 -8.52 0.77 -22.25
C LYS A 152 -9.15 -0.58 -22.63
N ALA A 153 -10.01 -1.11 -21.77
CA ALA A 153 -11.12 -1.92 -22.28
C ALA A 153 -11.97 -0.97 -23.13
N ALA A 154 -12.01 -1.25 -24.43
CA ALA A 154 -12.96 -0.65 -25.36
C ALA A 154 -14.37 -1.14 -25.06
#